data_AF-A0A7I7RYB8-F1
#
_entry.id   AF-A0A7I7RYB8-F1
#
_cell.length_a   1.000
_cell.length_b   1.000
_cell.length_c   1.000
_cell.angle_alpha   90.00
_cell.angle_beta   90.00
_cell.angle_gamma   90.00
#
_symmetry.space_group_name_H-M   'P 1'
#
loop_
_entity.id
_entity.type
_entity.pdbx_description
1 polymer ?
#
loop_
_entity_poly.entity_id
_entity_poly.type
_entity_poly.pdbx_seq_one_letter_code
_entity_poly.pdbx_strand_id
1 'polypeptide(L)'
;MAATVAPWFAAYGVAGYAEMAGWGAWRRSGDVDASLRPLPLAVLVYLTAGLTIWGAVKPAFGATVIGAMSTFGVGLLPLMLLPVVDRHAPGRDAVGVEVASATTTVIGLAVVLVIVSWIGYARCVLRPAPRAGA
;
A
#
# COMPACT_ATOMS: atom_id res chain seq x y z
N MET A 1 3.81 10.17 2.32
CA MET A 1 3.15 11.19 1.47
C MET A 1 2.35 10.56 0.35
N ALA A 2 2.93 9.69 -0.49
CA ALA A 2 2.19 8.98 -1.53
C ALA A 2 0.96 8.22 -0.99
N ALA A 3 1.12 7.47 0.10
CA ALA A 3 0.02 6.70 0.72
C ALA A 3 -1.18 7.54 1.19
N THR A 4 -1.03 8.84 1.44
CA THR A 4 -2.12 9.72 1.91
C THR A 4 -2.68 10.62 0.83
N VAL A 5 -1.84 11.04 -0.11
CA VAL A 5 -2.16 12.05 -1.12
C VAL A 5 -2.54 11.41 -2.45
N ALA A 6 -1.89 10.31 -2.82
CA ALA A 6 -2.18 9.65 -4.08
C ALA A 6 -3.54 8.92 -4.00
N PRO A 7 -4.27 8.85 -5.11
CA PRO A 7 -5.55 8.16 -5.16
C PRO A 7 -5.34 6.64 -5.05
N TRP A 8 -6.17 6.00 -4.22
CA TRP A 8 -6.20 4.54 -4.02
C TRP A 8 -7.27 3.87 -4.87
N PHE A 9 -8.40 4.56 -5.05
CA PHE A 9 -9.47 4.16 -5.95
C PHE A 9 -9.87 5.35 -6.81
N ALA A 10 -10.23 5.07 -8.05
CA ALA A 10 -10.88 6.00 -8.95
C ALA A 10 -12.22 5.40 -9.39
N ALA A 11 -13.26 6.22 -9.46
CA ALA A 11 -14.58 5.85 -9.94
C ALA A 11 -14.92 6.74 -11.14
N TYR A 12 -15.36 6.13 -12.24
CA TYR A 12 -15.70 6.82 -13.48
C TYR A 12 -17.18 6.59 -13.80
N GLY A 13 -17.93 7.67 -14.03
CA GLY A 13 -19.30 7.63 -14.49
C GLY A 13 -19.49 8.45 -15.77
N VAL A 14 -20.67 8.37 -16.39
CA VAL A 14 -20.99 9.06 -17.65
C VAL A 14 -20.87 10.58 -17.54
N ALA A 15 -21.12 11.15 -16.35
CA ALA A 15 -21.17 12.60 -16.10
C ALA A 15 -20.01 13.13 -15.22
N GLY A 16 -19.01 12.31 -14.88
CA GLY A 16 -17.91 12.77 -14.03
C GLY A 16 -16.96 11.68 -13.54
N TYR A 17 -16.04 12.07 -12.65
CA TYR A 17 -15.09 11.18 -12.01
C TYR A 17 -14.93 11.50 -10.52
N ALA A 18 -14.56 10.50 -9.72
CA ALA A 18 -14.25 10.65 -8.31
C ALA A 18 -13.00 9.85 -7.91
N GLU A 19 -12.16 10.42 -7.05
CA GLU A 19 -10.94 9.78 -6.56
C GLU A 19 -10.94 9.69 -5.03
N MET A 20 -10.48 8.57 -4.49
CA MET A 20 -10.35 8.35 -3.05
C MET A 20 -8.91 8.52 -2.58
N ALA A 21 -8.67 9.49 -1.71
CA ALA A 21 -7.40 9.64 -1.00
C ALA A 21 -7.21 8.52 0.03
N GLY A 22 -5.98 8.26 0.46
CA GLY A 22 -5.67 7.14 1.37
C GLY A 22 -6.27 7.20 2.77
N TRP A 23 -6.81 8.35 3.17
CA TRP A 23 -7.60 8.51 4.39
C TRP A 23 -9.08 8.12 4.23
N GLY A 24 -9.51 7.80 3.01
CA GLY A 24 -10.90 7.50 2.67
C GLY A 24 -11.75 8.70 2.27
N ALA A 25 -11.15 9.90 2.13
CA ALA A 25 -11.84 11.07 1.62
C ALA A 25 -11.98 11.01 0.09
N TRP A 26 -13.19 11.23 -0.41
CA TRP A 26 -13.47 11.28 -1.84
C TRP A 26 -13.41 12.71 -2.36
N ARG A 27 -12.68 12.92 -3.44
CA ARG A 27 -12.70 14.14 -4.23
C ARG A 27 -13.51 13.89 -5.49
N ARG A 28 -14.58 14.66 -5.70
CA ARG A 28 -15.53 14.47 -6.81
C ARG A 28 -15.43 15.61 -7.82
N SER A 29 -15.65 15.29 -9.08
CA SER A 29 -15.80 16.24 -10.18
C SER A 29 -16.97 15.80 -11.05
N GLY A 30 -18.05 16.59 -11.06
CA GLY A 30 -19.30 16.25 -11.74
C GLY A 30 -20.29 15.50 -10.85
N ASP A 31 -21.35 14.98 -11.46
CA ASP A 31 -22.46 14.32 -10.78
C ASP A 31 -22.19 12.82 -10.66
N VAL A 32 -21.28 12.46 -9.75
CA VAL A 32 -20.95 11.06 -9.43
C VAL A 32 -21.30 10.80 -7.98
N ASP A 33 -22.23 9.89 -7.76
CA ASP A 33 -22.74 9.57 -6.43
C ASP A 33 -21.79 8.60 -5.71
N ALA A 34 -20.57 9.04 -5.39
CA ALA A 34 -19.56 8.20 -4.75
C ALA A 34 -19.77 8.17 -3.22
N SER A 35 -20.76 7.43 -2.72
CA SER A 35 -20.99 7.22 -1.28
C SER A 35 -20.35 5.92 -0.75
N LEU A 36 -19.08 5.71 -1.06
CA LEU A 36 -18.32 4.55 -0.58
C LEU A 36 -17.76 4.80 0.82
N ARG A 37 -17.80 3.77 1.68
CA ARG A 37 -17.29 3.87 3.07
C ARG A 37 -15.80 4.23 3.06
N PRO A 38 -15.37 5.22 3.87
CA PRO A 38 -13.97 5.60 3.96
C PRO A 38 -13.15 4.43 4.53
N LEU A 39 -12.19 3.95 3.75
CA LEU A 39 -11.20 2.96 4.20
C LEU A 39 -9.85 3.66 4.41
N PRO A 40 -9.36 3.80 5.65
CA PRO A 40 -8.12 4.54 5.95
C PRO A 40 -6.88 3.67 5.67
N LEU A 41 -6.70 3.25 4.43
CA LEU A 41 -5.59 2.37 3.99
C LEU A 41 -4.21 2.98 4.28
N ALA A 42 -4.09 4.31 4.26
CA ALA A 42 -2.88 5.01 4.62
C ALA A 42 -2.37 4.66 6.03
N VAL A 43 -3.28 4.44 6.99
CA VAL A 43 -2.92 4.11 8.38
C VAL A 43 -2.19 2.76 8.43
N LEU A 44 -2.70 1.76 7.70
CA LEU A 44 -2.08 0.45 7.63
C LEU A 44 -0.68 0.52 6.98
N VAL A 45 -0.54 1.33 5.93
CA VAL A 45 0.78 1.57 5.31
C VAL A 45 1.74 2.22 6.30
N TYR A 46 1.30 3.22 7.06
CA TYR A 46 2.17 3.88 8.04
C TYR A 46 2.58 2.97 9.20
N LEU A 47 1.67 2.13 9.69
CA LEU A 47 1.99 1.17 10.75
C LEU A 47 3.04 0.16 10.29
N THR A 48 2.85 -0.40 9.09
CA THR A 48 3.73 -1.43 8.54
C THR A 48 5.07 -0.86 8.09
N ALA A 49 5.09 0.29 7.42
CA ALA A 49 6.31 0.99 7.08
C ALA A 49 7.06 1.50 8.32
N GLY A 50 6.34 1.96 9.34
CA GLY A 50 6.90 2.37 10.63
C GLY A 50 7.63 1.21 11.33
N LEU A 51 7.04 0.01 11.30
CA LEU A 51 7.69 -1.21 11.80
C LEU A 51 8.98 -1.52 11.01
N THR A 52 8.96 -1.39 9.68
CA THR A 52 10.15 -1.58 8.85
C THR A 52 11.27 -0.62 9.24
N ILE A 53 10.95 0.67 9.38
CA ILE A 53 11.94 1.70 9.74
C ILE A 53 12.47 1.46 11.14
N TRP A 54 11.59 1.20 12.11
CA TRP A 54 11.99 0.90 13.48
C TRP A 54 12.91 -0.33 13.56
N GLY A 55 12.57 -1.40 12.82
CA GLY A 55 13.40 -2.62 12.74
C GLY A 55 14.78 -2.33 12.17
N ALA A 56 14.85 -1.50 11.13
CA ALA A 56 16.11 -1.09 10.51
C ALA A 56 17.00 -0.28 11.45
N VAL A 57 16.41 0.53 12.33
CA VAL A 57 17.13 1.32 13.34
C VAL A 57 17.59 0.47 14.55
N LYS A 58 16.84 -0.59 14.91
CA LYS A 58 17.04 -1.38 16.14
C LYS A 58 17.83 -2.69 15.96
N PRO A 59 18.80 -2.73 15.04
CA PRO A 59 19.32 -3.97 14.43
C PRO A 59 18.38 -5.18 14.37
N ALA A 60 17.07 -4.97 14.27
CA ALA A 60 16.06 -6.01 14.43
C ALA A 60 15.63 -6.49 13.04
N PHE A 61 16.50 -7.28 12.38
CA PHE A 61 16.31 -7.68 10.99
C PHE A 61 14.94 -8.34 10.71
N GLY A 62 14.51 -9.24 11.60
CA GLY A 62 13.22 -9.91 11.47
C GLY A 62 12.04 -8.93 11.44
N ALA A 63 12.08 -7.88 12.28
CA ALA A 63 11.05 -6.85 12.30
C ALA A 63 11.03 -6.02 10.99
N THR A 64 12.20 -5.74 10.42
CA THR A 64 12.30 -5.04 9.12
C THR A 64 11.63 -5.83 8.00
N VAL A 65 11.91 -7.14 7.91
CA VAL A 65 11.32 -8.03 6.90
C VAL A 65 9.82 -8.17 7.10
N ILE A 66 9.38 -8.43 8.34
CA ILE A 66 7.95 -8.53 8.67
C ILE A 66 7.23 -7.25 8.25
N GLY A 67 7.73 -6.07 8.64
CA GLY A 67 7.14 -4.79 8.25
C GLY A 67 7.07 -4.61 6.74
N ALA A 68 8.11 -5.00 6.00
CA ALA A 68 8.15 -4.87 4.54
C ALA A 68 7.14 -5.82 3.85
N MET A 69 7.04 -7.07 4.31
CA MET A 69 6.04 -8.03 3.82
C MET A 69 4.61 -7.61 4.20
N SER A 70 4.42 -7.05 5.40
CA SER A 70 3.12 -6.48 5.80
C SER A 70 2.75 -5.27 4.95
N THR A 71 3.70 -4.39 4.62
CA THR A 71 3.47 -3.25 3.72
C THR A 71 3.05 -3.73 2.33
N PHE A 72 3.67 -4.80 1.83
CA PHE A 72 3.28 -5.44 0.58
C PHE A 72 1.85 -6.00 0.67
N GLY A 73 1.52 -6.73 1.73
CA GLY A 73 0.18 -7.26 1.96
C GLY A 73 -0.89 -6.16 2.05
N VAL A 74 -0.60 -5.06 2.73
CA VAL A 74 -1.47 -3.88 2.78
C VAL A 74 -1.63 -3.26 1.39
N GLY A 75 -0.56 -3.20 0.61
CA GLY A 75 -0.60 -2.76 -0.79
C GLY A 75 -1.49 -3.63 -1.68
N LEU A 76 -1.71 -4.90 -1.35
CA LEU A 76 -2.62 -5.79 -2.10
C LEU A 76 -4.10 -5.66 -1.68
N LEU A 77 -4.38 -5.12 -0.49
CA LEU A 77 -5.77 -4.96 0.00
C LEU A 77 -6.70 -4.24 -0.99
N PRO A 78 -6.29 -3.14 -1.67
CA PRO A 78 -7.17 -2.46 -2.62
C PRO A 78 -7.60 -3.35 -3.78
N LEU A 79 -6.72 -4.24 -4.26
CA LEU A 79 -7.04 -5.20 -5.32
C LEU A 79 -8.07 -6.23 -4.84
N MET A 80 -7.98 -6.65 -3.57
CA MET A 80 -8.93 -7.59 -2.97
C MET A 80 -10.27 -6.94 -2.61
N LEU A 81 -10.25 -5.65 -2.25
CA LEU A 81 -11.43 -4.89 -1.87
C LEU A 81 -12.19 -4.35 -3.08
N LEU A 82 -11.59 -4.34 -4.28
CA LEU A 82 -12.22 -3.84 -5.50
C LEU A 82 -13.63 -4.39 -5.74
N PRO A 83 -13.92 -5.71 -5.63
CA PRO A 83 -15.28 -6.24 -5.82
C PRO A 83 -16.27 -5.80 -4.73
N VAL A 84 -15.78 -5.51 -3.53
CA VAL A 84 -16.61 -5.00 -2.42
C VAL A 84 -16.94 -3.53 -2.64
N VAL A 85 -15.96 -2.76 -3.09
CA VAL A 85 -16.12 -1.34 -3.43
C VAL A 85 -17.06 -1.19 -4.63
N ASP A 86 -16.89 -2.01 -5.67
CA ASP A 86 -17.74 -2.03 -6.86
C ASP A 86 -19.22 -2.30 -6.51
N ARG A 87 -19.49 -3.27 -5.63
CA ARG A 87 -20.86 -3.59 -5.17
C ARG A 87 -21.53 -2.50 -4.33
N HIS A 88 -20.76 -1.60 -3.72
CA HIS A 88 -21.28 -0.51 -2.89
C HIS A 88 -21.21 0.85 -3.60
N ALA A 89 -20.83 0.88 -4.89
CA ALA A 89 -20.92 2.07 -5.72
C ALA A 89 -22.40 2.38 -5.99
N PRO A 90 -22.93 3.53 -5.55
CA PRO A 90 -24.32 3.92 -5.81
C PRO A 90 -24.59 4.21 -7.29
N GLY A 91 -25.78 3.81 -7.76
CA GLY A 91 -26.50 4.52 -8.82
C GLY A 91 -26.22 4.14 -10.29
N ARG A 92 -27.09 3.28 -10.83
CA ARG A 92 -27.73 3.23 -12.17
C ARG A 92 -26.98 3.52 -13.49
N ASP A 93 -25.90 4.29 -13.54
CA ASP A 93 -25.17 4.62 -14.76
C ASP A 93 -23.69 4.25 -14.61
N ALA A 94 -23.31 3.12 -15.23
CA ALA A 94 -21.96 2.60 -15.44
C ALA A 94 -20.84 3.27 -14.61
N VAL A 95 -20.81 2.99 -13.30
CA VAL A 95 -19.73 3.43 -12.41
C VAL A 95 -18.65 2.35 -12.41
N GLY A 96 -17.62 2.50 -13.24
CA GLY A 96 -16.45 1.63 -13.18
C GLY A 96 -15.53 2.08 -12.05
N VAL A 97 -15.23 1.20 -11.08
CA VAL A 97 -14.23 1.46 -10.04
C VAL A 97 -12.91 0.78 -10.42
N GLU A 98 -11.84 1.54 -10.39
CA GLU A 98 -10.48 1.06 -10.66
C GLU A 98 -9.55 1.33 -9.48
N VAL A 99 -8.53 0.49 -9.35
CA VAL A 99 -7.44 0.71 -8.41
C VAL A 99 -6.48 1.75 -8.98
N ALA A 100 -6.26 2.81 -8.22
CA ALA A 100 -5.47 3.95 -8.67
C ALA A 100 -3.99 3.83 -8.25
N SER A 101 -3.20 4.85 -8.64
CA SER A 101 -1.73 4.85 -8.62
C SER A 101 -1.08 4.64 -7.24
N ALA A 102 -1.78 4.94 -6.13
CA ALA A 102 -1.24 4.71 -4.79
C ALA A 102 -0.90 3.23 -4.56
N THR A 103 -1.74 2.33 -5.05
CA THR A 103 -1.61 0.88 -4.85
C THR A 103 -0.34 0.34 -5.51
N THR A 104 -0.13 0.63 -6.79
CA THR A 104 1.05 0.19 -7.53
C THR A 104 2.33 0.78 -6.94
N THR A 105 2.29 2.03 -6.49
CA THR A 105 3.42 2.70 -5.83
C THR A 105 3.80 2.02 -4.51
N VAL A 106 2.81 1.71 -3.67
CA VAL A 106 3.03 1.04 -2.36
C VAL A 106 3.56 -0.38 -2.57
N ILE A 107 2.99 -1.15 -3.50
CA ILE A 107 3.47 -2.49 -3.84
C ILE A 107 4.92 -2.44 -4.32
N GLY A 108 5.23 -1.57 -5.28
CA GLY A 108 6.58 -1.43 -5.82
C GLY A 108 7.61 -1.08 -4.75
N LEU A 109 7.30 -0.12 -3.88
CA LEU A 109 8.16 0.25 -2.76
C LEU A 109 8.37 -0.91 -1.78
N ALA A 110 7.29 -1.63 -1.44
CA ALA A 110 7.37 -2.75 -0.51
C ALA A 110 8.24 -3.89 -1.06
N VAL A 111 8.13 -4.22 -2.35
CA VAL A 111 9.00 -5.21 -3.01
C VAL A 111 10.47 -4.80 -2.93
N VAL A 112 10.78 -3.54 -3.25
CA VAL A 112 12.16 -3.02 -3.14
C VAL A 112 12.68 -3.14 -1.71
N LEU A 113 11.88 -2.78 -0.70
CA LEU A 113 12.27 -2.88 0.70
C LEU A 113 12.52 -4.34 1.13
N VAL A 114 11.70 -5.29 0.68
CA VAL A 114 11.91 -6.72 0.92
C VAL A 114 13.23 -7.18 0.31
N ILE A 115 13.51 -6.83 -0.94
CA ILE A 115 14.75 -7.21 -1.64
C ILE A 115 15.97 -6.64 -0.92
N VAL A 116 15.95 -5.35 -0.60
CA VAL A 116 17.07 -4.68 0.09
C VAL A 116 17.31 -5.29 1.47
N SER A 117 16.24 -5.61 2.21
CA SER A 117 16.34 -6.28 3.50
C SER A 117 17.02 -7.65 3.33
N TRP A 118 16.58 -8.46 2.39
CA TRP A 118 17.20 -9.77 2.11
C TRP A 118 18.68 -9.67 1.72
N ILE A 119 19.06 -8.71 0.88
CA ILE A 119 20.46 -8.47 0.53
C ILE A 119 21.28 -8.09 1.78
N GLY A 120 20.73 -7.23 2.64
CA GLY A 120 21.35 -6.87 3.92
C GLY A 120 21.58 -8.09 4.81
N TYR A 121 20.60 -8.98 4.93
CA TYR A 121 20.73 -10.23 5.69
C TYR A 121 21.78 -11.17 5.11
N ALA A 122 21.77 -11.38 3.80
CA ALA A 122 22.78 -12.20 3.15
C ALA A 122 24.20 -11.65 3.37
N ARG A 123 24.35 -10.33 3.40
CA ARG A 123 25.64 -9.68 3.64
C ARG A 123 26.08 -9.67 5.11
N CYS A 124 25.16 -9.56 6.06
CA CYS A 124 25.50 -9.39 7.47
C CYS A 124 25.45 -10.70 8.28
N VAL A 125 24.52 -11.60 7.94
CA VAL A 125 24.25 -12.82 8.72
C VAL A 125 24.81 -14.06 8.04
N LEU A 126 24.76 -14.13 6.70
CA LEU A 126 25.27 -15.29 5.95
C LEU A 126 26.75 -15.19 5.58
N ARG A 127 27.46 -14.12 5.98
CA ARG A 127 28.91 -14.05 5.78
C ARG A 127 29.58 -15.20 6.54
N PRO A 128 30.50 -15.96 5.91
CA PRO A 128 31.25 -16.99 6.60
C PRO A 128 31.96 -16.39 7.81
N ALA A 129 31.95 -17.08 8.95
CA ALA A 129 32.77 -16.71 10.09
C ALA A 129 34.25 -16.59 9.64
N PRO A 130 35.04 -15.64 10.20
CA PRO A 130 36.45 -15.53 9.88
C PRO A 130 37.10 -16.90 10.07
N ARG A 131 37.82 -17.39 9.06
CA ARG A 131 38.58 -18.64 9.21
C ARG A 131 39.56 -18.41 10.36
N ALA A 132 39.46 -19.22 11.41
CA ALA A 132 40.41 -19.19 12.51
C ALA A 132 41.82 -19.46 11.93
N GLY A 133 42.65 -18.41 11.82
CA GLY A 133 44.02 -18.52 11.30
C GLY A 133 44.51 -17.43 10.34
N ALA A 134 43.88 -16.26 10.28
CA ALA A 134 44.47 -15.06 9.67
C ALA A 134 44.98 -14.10 10.74
#